data_AF-A0A0K6HZZ2-F1
#
_entry.id   AF-A0A0K6HZZ2-F1
#
_cell.length_a   1.000
_cell.length_b   1.000
_cell.length_c   1.000
_cell.angle_alpha   90.00
_cell.angle_beta   90.00
_cell.angle_gamma   90.00
#
_symmetry.space_group_name_H-M   'P 1'
#
loop_
_entity.id
_entity.type
_entity.pdbx_description
1 polymer ?
#
loop_
_entity_poly.entity_id
_entity_poly.type
_entity_poly.pdbx_seq_one_letter_code
_entity_poly.pdbx_strand_id
1 'polypeptide(L)'
;MDDTEVLERAELLYRSVEAEACRFAAVSTLTLEDARQSLYTMCLERAAGVDKYDPLLGDPRTYVLGRMWGTVERWRGREVSLQDEEEPDEGVRSPVPSALHSLSVEDELIEVEQRRVMEAVRLESDRQESDAMRHLPSVVALICVGAVSEREATRLCGCDSGRMRQRWRALRKQGLAAQTDNPCA
;
A
#
# COMPACT_ATOMS: atom_id res chain seq x y z
N MET A 1 39.14 -1.33 13.68
CA MET A 1 38.29 -1.41 14.89
C MET A 1 38.50 -2.82 15.41
N ASP A 2 38.83 -3.00 16.69
CA ASP A 2 38.97 -4.34 17.24
C ASP A 2 37.57 -4.98 17.32
N ASP A 3 37.40 -6.15 16.71
CA ASP A 3 36.10 -6.85 16.68
C ASP A 3 35.61 -7.14 18.10
N THR A 4 36.53 -7.30 19.06
CA THR A 4 36.19 -7.51 20.48
C THR A 4 35.56 -6.28 21.12
N GLU A 5 36.06 -5.07 20.83
CA GLU A 5 35.47 -3.82 21.34
C GLU A 5 34.06 -3.59 20.80
N VAL A 6 33.80 -3.96 19.55
CA VAL A 6 32.48 -3.84 18.92
C VAL A 6 31.49 -4.77 19.63
N LEU A 7 31.89 -6.01 19.89
CA LEU A 7 31.05 -6.98 20.60
C LEU A 7 30.74 -6.53 22.03
N GLU A 8 31.71 -5.99 22.77
CA GLU A 8 31.49 -5.49 24.12
C GLU A 8 30.52 -4.30 24.15
N ARG A 9 30.66 -3.35 23.22
CA ARG A 9 29.75 -2.20 23.12
C ARG A 9 28.34 -2.62 22.74
N ALA A 10 28.22 -3.58 21.80
CA ALA A 10 26.93 -4.12 21.40
C ALA A 10 26.23 -4.85 22.55
N GLU A 11 26.97 -5.66 23.30
CA GLU A 11 26.47 -6.39 24.48
C GLU A 11 25.98 -5.44 25.57
N LEU A 12 26.75 -4.39 25.88
CA LEU A 12 26.34 -3.36 26.86
C LEU A 12 25.05 -2.65 26.44
N LEU A 13 24.93 -2.31 25.15
CA LEU A 13 23.72 -1.67 24.63
C LEU A 13 22.53 -2.64 24.66
N TYR A 14 22.73 -3.89 24.24
CA TYR A 14 21.70 -4.91 24.22
C TYR A 14 21.09 -5.15 25.59
N ARG A 15 21.90 -5.26 26.65
CA ARG A 15 21.42 -5.39 28.04
C ARG A 15 20.47 -4.26 28.47
N SER A 16 20.63 -3.06 27.89
CA SER A 16 19.74 -1.92 28.19
C SER A 16 18.37 -1.99 27.49
N VAL A 17 18.22 -2.85 26.48
CA VAL A 17 17.02 -2.99 25.64
C VAL A 17 16.42 -4.39 25.62
N GLU A 18 17.11 -5.42 26.11
CA GLU A 18 16.70 -6.82 26.04
C GLU A 18 15.30 -7.06 26.61
N ALA A 19 14.99 -6.44 27.76
CA ALA A 19 13.69 -6.57 28.41
C ALA A 19 12.52 -6.08 27.52
N GLU A 20 12.81 -5.23 26.53
CA GLU A 20 11.84 -4.70 25.59
C GLU A 20 11.41 -5.69 24.52
N ALA A 21 12.19 -6.76 24.29
CA ALA A 21 11.87 -7.81 23.33
C ALA A 21 10.47 -8.39 23.55
N CYS A 22 10.07 -8.61 24.82
CA CYS A 22 8.75 -9.10 25.19
C CYS A 22 7.63 -8.17 24.70
N ARG A 23 7.84 -6.84 24.75
CA ARG A 23 6.85 -5.87 24.28
C ARG A 23 6.70 -5.94 22.76
N PHE A 24 7.81 -6.02 22.02
CA PHE A 24 7.78 -6.12 20.57
C PHE A 24 7.13 -7.42 20.09
N ALA A 25 7.47 -8.56 20.71
CA ALA A 25 6.86 -9.85 20.40
C ALA A 25 5.35 -9.87 20.72
N ALA A 26 4.91 -9.18 21.79
CA ALA A 26 3.49 -9.11 22.13
C ALA A 26 2.64 -8.29 21.15
N VAL A 27 3.25 -7.39 20.37
CA VAL A 27 2.52 -6.50 19.44
C VAL A 27 2.81 -6.78 17.96
N SER A 28 3.53 -7.85 17.66
CA SER A 28 3.91 -8.25 16.31
C SER A 28 3.80 -9.76 16.12
N THR A 29 4.02 -10.23 14.89
CA THR A 29 4.14 -11.66 14.57
C THR A 29 5.47 -12.27 14.98
N LEU A 30 6.44 -11.45 15.40
CA LEU A 30 7.77 -11.94 15.74
C LEU A 30 7.71 -12.78 17.01
N THR A 31 8.38 -13.93 16.99
CA THR A 31 8.60 -14.67 18.22
C THR A 31 9.47 -13.86 19.18
N LEU A 32 9.46 -14.19 20.47
CA LEU A 32 10.32 -13.53 21.45
C LEU A 32 11.80 -13.63 21.06
N GLU A 33 12.21 -14.78 20.50
CA GLU A 33 13.59 -15.00 20.10
C GLU A 33 13.96 -14.17 18.87
N ASP A 34 13.06 -14.07 17.89
CA ASP A 34 13.27 -13.20 16.72
C ASP A 34 13.37 -11.73 17.12
N ALA A 35 12.55 -11.29 18.09
CA ALA A 35 12.61 -9.94 18.62
C ALA A 35 13.95 -9.66 19.33
N ARG A 36 14.45 -10.61 20.13
CA ARG A 36 15.77 -10.53 20.78
C ARG A 36 16.90 -10.48 19.76
N GLN A 37 16.90 -11.41 18.81
CA GLN A 37 17.92 -11.48 17.76
C GLN A 37 17.94 -10.21 16.91
N SER A 38 16.76 -9.67 16.58
CA SER A 38 16.64 -8.41 15.85
C SER A 38 17.21 -7.23 16.63
N LEU A 39 16.88 -7.11 17.92
CA LEU A 39 17.44 -6.08 18.79
C LEU A 39 18.96 -6.20 18.92
N TYR A 40 19.48 -7.42 19.10
CA TYR A 40 20.91 -7.68 19.19
C TYR A 40 21.64 -7.29 17.90
N THR A 41 21.06 -7.63 16.74
CA THR A 41 21.60 -7.25 15.42
C THR A 41 21.66 -5.73 15.26
N MET A 42 20.63 -5.00 15.68
CA MET A 42 20.64 -3.54 15.66
C MET A 42 21.71 -2.95 16.59
N CYS A 43 21.97 -3.58 17.75
CA CYS A 43 23.03 -3.16 18.66
C CYS A 43 24.43 -3.39 18.07
N LEU A 44 24.63 -4.50 17.34
CA LEU A 44 25.87 -4.77 16.61
C LEU A 44 26.12 -3.73 15.52
N GLU A 45 25.11 -3.43 14.72
CA GLU A 45 25.22 -2.41 13.67
C GLU A 45 25.54 -1.02 14.25
N ARG A 46 24.96 -0.69 15.41
CA ARG A 46 25.24 0.55 16.13
C ARG A 46 26.67 0.59 16.65
N ALA A 47 27.15 -0.50 17.25
CA ALA A 47 28.51 -0.59 17.77
C ALA A 47 29.57 -0.54 16.66
N ALA A 48 29.26 -1.15 15.51
CA ALA A 48 30.08 -1.10 14.30
C ALA A 48 30.01 0.25 13.56
N GLY A 49 29.02 1.09 13.87
CA GLY A 49 28.84 2.41 13.25
C GLY A 49 28.41 2.34 11.78
N VAL A 50 27.74 1.25 11.37
CA VAL A 50 27.24 1.06 10.00
C VAL A 50 25.81 1.56 9.81
N ASP A 51 25.16 1.97 10.91
CA ASP A 51 23.83 2.54 10.92
C ASP A 51 23.82 4.07 10.69
N LYS A 52 22.61 4.63 10.56
CA LYS A 52 22.40 6.07 10.33
C LYS A 52 22.17 6.83 11.64
N TYR A 53 22.77 6.39 12.74
CA TYR A 53 22.56 7.04 14.03
C TYR A 53 23.15 8.45 14.06
N ASP A 54 22.35 9.42 14.52
CA ASP A 54 22.78 10.78 14.78
C ASP A 54 22.71 11.06 16.30
N PRO A 55 23.86 11.32 16.97
CA PRO A 55 23.89 11.67 18.39
C PRO A 55 23.10 12.91 18.76
N LEU A 56 22.78 13.80 17.81
CA LEU A 56 22.00 15.01 18.05
C LEU A 56 20.50 14.73 18.19
N LEU A 57 20.02 13.58 17.70
CA LEU A 57 18.60 13.23 17.69
C LEU A 57 18.15 12.44 18.92
N GLY A 58 19.07 11.91 19.72
CA GLY A 58 18.74 11.16 20.93
C GLY A 58 19.84 10.21 21.36
N ASP A 59 19.53 9.37 22.35
CA ASP A 59 20.42 8.35 22.88
C ASP A 59 20.40 7.06 22.02
N PRO A 60 21.47 6.25 22.03
CA PRO A 60 21.57 5.03 21.22
C PRO A 60 20.46 4.02 21.54
N ARG A 61 20.01 3.97 22.79
CA ARG A 61 18.94 3.07 23.22
C ARG A 61 17.62 3.47 22.58
N THR A 62 17.21 4.73 22.67
CA THR A 62 15.97 5.22 22.02
C THR A 62 16.03 5.03 20.51
N TYR A 63 17.18 5.23 19.88
CA TYR A 63 17.35 4.96 18.46
C TYR A 63 17.10 3.49 18.09
N VAL A 64 17.72 2.55 18.80
CA VAL A 64 17.54 1.11 18.54
C VAL A 64 16.07 0.70 18.75
N LEU A 65 15.43 1.17 19.82
CA LEU A 65 14.02 0.87 20.08
C LEU A 65 13.09 1.46 19.03
N GLY A 66 13.33 2.70 18.59
CA GLY A 66 12.58 3.33 17.51
C GLY A 66 12.71 2.57 16.19
N ARG A 67 13.91 2.09 15.87
CA ARG A 67 14.16 1.26 14.69
C ARG A 67 13.47 -0.11 14.78
N MET A 68 13.43 -0.70 15.97
CA MET A 68 12.66 -1.93 16.22
C MET A 68 11.16 -1.70 16.03
N TRP A 69 10.63 -0.56 16.48
CA TRP A 69 9.22 -0.20 16.26
C TRP A 69 8.88 -0.04 14.78
N GLY A 70 9.73 0.65 14.00
CA GLY A 70 9.56 0.73 12.55
C GLY A 70 9.66 -0.63 11.84
N THR A 71 10.30 -1.62 12.46
CA THR A 71 10.30 -3.00 11.96
C THR A 71 8.98 -3.69 12.29
N VAL A 72 8.53 -3.60 13.54
CA VAL A 72 7.24 -4.13 13.99
C VAL A 72 6.07 -3.57 13.18
N GLU A 73 6.04 -2.26 12.92
CA GLU A 73 4.98 -1.61 12.13
C GLU A 73 4.91 -2.16 10.69
N ARG A 74 6.06 -2.44 10.08
CA ARG A 74 6.14 -3.07 8.75
C ARG A 74 5.59 -4.50 8.74
N TRP A 75 5.77 -5.25 9.82
CA TRP A 75 5.21 -6.60 9.96
C TRP A 75 3.71 -6.59 10.24
N ARG A 76 3.24 -5.64 11.06
CA ARG A 76 1.81 -5.45 11.36
C ARG A 76 0.97 -5.18 10.11
N GLY A 77 1.52 -4.44 9.15
CA GLY A 77 0.87 -4.19 7.86
C GLY A 77 0.78 -5.41 6.94
N ARG A 78 1.57 -6.47 7.18
CA ARG A 78 1.57 -7.70 6.37
C ARG A 78 0.56 -8.75 6.84
N GLU A 79 0.20 -8.77 8.13
CA GLU A 79 -0.83 -9.70 8.65
C GLU A 79 -2.22 -9.43 8.09
N VAL A 80 -2.58 -8.17 7.82
CA VAL A 80 -3.86 -7.82 7.20
C VAL A 80 -4.02 -8.46 5.82
N SER A 81 -2.92 -8.87 5.18
CA SER A 81 -2.93 -9.54 3.88
C SER A 81 -2.82 -11.06 3.95
N LEU A 82 -2.65 -11.66 5.15
CA LEU A 82 -2.37 -13.10 5.33
C LEU A 82 -3.46 -13.86 6.11
N GLN A 83 -4.48 -13.18 6.66
CA GLN A 83 -5.54 -13.80 7.47
C GLN A 83 -6.82 -14.17 6.69
N ASP A 84 -6.90 -13.94 5.37
CA ASP A 84 -8.09 -14.27 4.58
C ASP A 84 -8.05 -15.68 3.93
N GLU A 85 -7.03 -16.50 4.21
CA GLU A 85 -6.90 -17.84 3.62
C GLU A 85 -6.82 -18.92 4.71
N GLU A 86 -7.91 -19.12 5.46
CA GLU A 86 -8.15 -20.36 6.21
C GLU A 86 -9.02 -21.32 5.37
N GLU A 87 -8.40 -22.32 4.74
CA GLU A 87 -8.76 -23.74 4.91
C GLU A 87 -7.54 -24.64 4.56
N PRO A 88 -7.31 -25.74 5.30
CA PRO A 88 -6.13 -26.60 5.10
C PRO A 88 -6.48 -27.78 4.18
N ASP A 89 -5.74 -27.94 3.08
CA ASP A 89 -5.70 -29.21 2.34
C ASP A 89 -4.28 -29.77 2.30
N GLU A 90 -4.24 -31.09 2.45
CA GLU A 90 -3.08 -31.91 2.74
C GLU A 90 -2.02 -31.87 1.63
N GLY A 91 -0.74 -31.81 2.02
CA GLY A 91 0.32 -32.46 1.27
C GLY A 91 0.93 -31.75 0.05
N VAL A 92 0.67 -30.46 -0.17
CA VAL A 92 1.37 -29.72 -1.25
C VAL A 92 2.64 -29.08 -0.70
N ARG A 93 3.79 -29.52 -1.24
CA ARG A 93 5.11 -28.94 -1.00
C ARG A 93 5.03 -27.42 -1.05
N SER A 94 5.27 -26.76 0.08
CA SER A 94 5.38 -25.31 0.17
C SER A 94 6.40 -24.83 -0.88
N PRO A 95 5.99 -24.05 -1.89
CA PRO A 95 6.95 -23.43 -2.79
C PRO A 95 7.73 -22.42 -1.97
N VAL A 96 9.05 -22.54 -2.02
CA VAL A 96 9.99 -21.57 -1.43
C VAL A 96 9.51 -20.16 -1.78
N PRO A 97 9.43 -19.22 -0.82
CA PRO A 97 8.96 -17.87 -1.09
C PRO A 97 9.74 -17.27 -2.27
N SER A 98 9.03 -16.80 -3.29
CA SER A 98 9.62 -16.17 -4.49
C SER A 98 10.53 -14.99 -4.15
N ALA A 99 10.42 -14.44 -2.93
CA ALA A 99 11.29 -13.41 -2.39
C ALA A 99 12.77 -13.83 -2.20
N LEU A 100 13.08 -15.13 -2.27
CA LEU A 100 14.47 -15.66 -2.26
C LEU A 100 14.99 -16.02 -3.65
N HIS A 101 14.18 -15.88 -4.69
CA HIS A 101 14.67 -15.98 -6.06
C HIS A 101 15.27 -14.62 -6.41
N SER A 102 16.58 -14.58 -6.61
CA SER A 102 17.19 -13.49 -7.35
C SER A 102 16.49 -13.46 -8.70
N LEU A 103 15.66 -12.44 -8.92
CA LEU A 103 14.91 -12.28 -10.17
C LEU A 103 15.91 -12.32 -11.32
N SER A 104 15.71 -13.26 -12.25
CA SER A 104 16.45 -13.26 -13.50
C SER A 104 16.11 -11.97 -14.24
N VAL A 105 17.07 -11.39 -14.97
CA VAL A 105 16.87 -10.17 -15.77
C VAL A 105 15.66 -10.30 -16.71
N GLU A 106 15.35 -11.52 -17.14
CA GLU A 106 14.18 -11.85 -17.97
C GLU A 106 12.85 -11.68 -17.23
N ASP A 107 12.78 -11.99 -15.93
CA ASP A 107 11.56 -11.83 -15.12
C ASP A 107 11.27 -10.34 -14.83
N GLU A 108 12.33 -9.53 -14.62
CA GLU A 108 12.18 -8.08 -14.47
C GLU A 108 11.68 -7.42 -15.77
N LEU A 109 12.15 -7.90 -16.93
CA LEU A 109 11.65 -7.46 -18.24
C LEU A 109 10.18 -7.83 -18.46
N ILE A 110 9.76 -9.02 -18.03
CA ILE A 110 8.37 -9.47 -18.13
C ILE A 110 7.45 -8.61 -17.23
N GLU A 111 7.86 -8.32 -16.00
CA GLU A 111 7.07 -7.48 -15.08
C GLU A 111 6.92 -6.03 -15.56
N VAL A 112 7.97 -5.46 -16.16
CA VAL A 112 7.92 -4.11 -16.74
C VAL A 112 6.96 -4.08 -17.92
N GLU A 113 6.97 -5.09 -18.78
CA GLU A 113 6.09 -5.14 -19.94
C GLU A 113 4.63 -5.42 -19.54
N GLN A 114 4.39 -6.27 -18.53
CA GLN A 114 3.06 -6.48 -17.97
C GLN A 114 2.49 -5.20 -17.36
N ARG A 115 3.31 -4.41 -16.64
CA ARG A 115 2.91 -3.09 -16.14
C ARG A 115 2.52 -2.14 -17.27
N ARG A 116 3.31 -2.09 -18.35
CA ARG A 116 2.99 -1.26 -19.53
C ARG A 116 1.70 -1.67 -20.20
N VAL A 117 1.44 -2.98 -20.35
CA VAL A 117 0.19 -3.48 -20.93
C VAL A 117 -1.00 -3.12 -20.05
N MET A 118 -0.90 -3.29 -18.74
CA MET A 118 -1.99 -2.90 -17.83
C MET A 118 -2.24 -1.38 -17.81
N GLU A 119 -1.18 -0.57 -17.85
CA GLU A 119 -1.30 0.88 -17.96
C GLU A 119 -1.94 1.28 -19.30
N ALA A 120 -1.57 0.64 -20.41
CA ALA A 120 -2.18 0.88 -21.71
C ALA A 120 -3.66 0.51 -21.74
N VAL A 121 -4.05 -0.60 -21.12
CA VAL A 121 -5.47 -1.01 -21.00
C VAL A 121 -6.27 -0.02 -20.16
N ARG A 122 -5.71 0.45 -19.04
CA ARG A 122 -6.37 1.49 -18.21
C ARG A 122 -6.53 2.80 -18.97
N LEU A 123 -5.48 3.24 -19.66
CA LEU A 123 -5.49 4.50 -20.39
C LEU A 123 -6.44 4.44 -21.59
N GLU A 124 -6.62 3.27 -22.21
CA GLU A 124 -7.63 3.05 -23.24
C GLU A 124 -9.06 3.03 -22.67
N SER A 125 -9.26 2.42 -21.49
CA SER A 125 -10.54 2.48 -20.77
C SER A 125 -10.92 3.93 -20.42
N ASP A 126 -9.98 4.71 -19.88
CA ASP A 126 -10.18 6.11 -19.52
C ASP A 126 -10.49 6.98 -20.75
N ARG A 127 -9.89 6.66 -21.91
CA ARG A 127 -10.20 7.32 -23.19
C ARG A 127 -11.60 6.96 -23.68
N GLN A 128 -11.99 5.69 -23.62
CA GLN A 128 -13.34 5.26 -24.00
C GLN A 128 -14.40 5.89 -23.11
N GLU A 129 -14.17 5.96 -21.80
CA GLU A 129 -15.05 6.67 -20.86
C GLU A 129 -15.11 8.17 -21.16
N SER A 130 -13.96 8.80 -21.41
CA SER A 130 -13.90 10.22 -21.77
C SER A 130 -14.65 10.53 -23.06
N ASP A 131 -14.50 9.70 -24.09
CA ASP A 131 -15.18 9.85 -25.37
C ASP A 131 -16.70 9.61 -25.25
N ALA A 132 -17.10 8.62 -24.45
CA ALA A 132 -18.50 8.40 -24.10
C ALA A 132 -19.12 9.57 -23.32
N MET A 133 -18.33 10.42 -22.68
CA MET A 133 -18.84 11.60 -21.95
C MET A 133 -18.80 12.91 -22.74
N ARG A 134 -18.12 12.98 -23.90
CA ARG A 134 -17.97 14.23 -24.68
C ARG A 134 -19.28 14.85 -25.16
N HIS A 135 -20.28 14.01 -25.42
CA HIS A 135 -21.59 14.46 -25.90
C HIS A 135 -22.52 14.90 -24.76
N LEU A 136 -22.11 14.69 -23.51
CA LEU A 136 -22.88 15.08 -22.34
C LEU A 136 -22.54 16.52 -21.94
N PRO A 137 -23.55 17.32 -21.52
CA PRO A 137 -23.30 18.59 -20.86
C PRO A 137 -22.35 18.41 -19.66
N SER A 138 -21.39 19.31 -19.45
CA SER A 138 -20.29 19.16 -18.48
C SER A 138 -20.74 18.82 -17.05
N VAL A 139 -21.90 19.33 -16.63
CA VAL A 139 -22.46 19.07 -15.30
C VAL A 139 -23.00 17.63 -15.17
N VAL A 140 -23.49 17.04 -16.27
CA VAL A 140 -23.94 15.63 -16.32
C VAL A 140 -22.74 14.70 -16.24
N ALA A 141 -21.66 15.00 -16.98
CA ALA A 141 -20.41 14.24 -16.93
C ALA A 141 -19.83 14.20 -15.51
N LEU A 142 -19.80 15.34 -14.80
CA LEU A 142 -19.31 15.41 -13.43
C LEU A 142 -20.10 14.56 -12.42
N ILE A 143 -21.41 14.40 -12.62
CA ILE A 143 -22.24 13.53 -11.79
C ILE A 143 -22.02 12.05 -12.16
N CYS A 144 -21.90 11.74 -13.45
CA CYS A 144 -21.65 10.37 -13.93
C CYS A 144 -20.31 9.80 -13.43
N VAL A 145 -19.27 10.64 -13.35
CA VAL A 145 -17.96 10.28 -12.78
C VAL A 145 -17.97 10.30 -11.24
N GLY A 146 -19.09 10.68 -10.61
CA GLY A 146 -19.22 10.74 -9.15
C GLY A 146 -18.46 11.88 -8.49
N ALA A 147 -17.94 12.83 -9.27
CA ALA A 147 -17.19 13.98 -8.76
C ALA A 147 -18.07 14.98 -8.00
N VAL A 148 -19.37 15.03 -8.29
CA VAL A 148 -20.33 15.97 -7.69
C VAL A 148 -21.68 15.31 -7.47
N SER A 149 -22.32 15.54 -6.31
CA SER A 149 -23.67 15.05 -6.05
C SER A 149 -24.74 15.84 -6.82
N GLU A 150 -25.91 15.23 -7.09
CA GLU A 150 -27.03 15.91 -7.78
C GLU A 150 -27.43 17.24 -7.08
N ARG A 151 -27.30 17.30 -5.74
CA ARG A 151 -27.59 18.50 -4.95
C ARG A 151 -26.56 19.61 -5.17
N GLU A 152 -25.28 19.26 -5.24
CA GLU A 152 -24.20 20.23 -5.49
C GLU A 152 -24.23 20.73 -6.92
N ALA A 153 -24.54 19.87 -7.88
CA ALA A 153 -24.76 20.27 -9.27
C ALA A 153 -25.92 21.27 -9.43
N THR A 154 -27.02 21.10 -8.67
CA THR A 154 -28.12 22.08 -8.66
C THR A 154 -27.70 23.43 -8.08
N ARG A 155 -26.81 23.46 -7.08
CA ARG A 155 -26.26 24.69 -6.50
C ARG A 155 -25.32 25.40 -7.47
N LEU A 156 -24.43 24.65 -8.14
CA LEU A 156 -23.49 25.19 -9.13
C LEU A 156 -24.21 25.85 -10.32
N CYS A 157 -25.33 25.29 -10.76
CA CYS A 157 -26.11 25.81 -11.88
C CYS A 157 -27.09 26.93 -11.51
N GLY A 158 -27.25 27.28 -10.22
CA GLY A 158 -28.14 28.36 -9.76
C GLY A 158 -29.61 28.21 -10.14
N CYS A 159 -30.07 27.00 -10.47
CA CYS A 159 -31.41 26.75 -11.01
C CYS A 159 -32.34 26.11 -9.97
N ASP A 160 -33.63 26.45 -10.04
CA ASP A 160 -34.66 25.84 -9.20
C ASP A 160 -34.64 24.32 -9.29
N SER A 161 -34.56 23.68 -8.11
CA SER A 161 -34.38 22.25 -7.94
C SER A 161 -35.43 21.38 -8.65
N GLY A 162 -36.63 21.92 -8.91
CA GLY A 162 -37.71 21.25 -9.63
C GLY A 162 -37.47 21.16 -11.15
N ARG A 163 -37.16 22.30 -11.79
CA ARG A 163 -36.85 22.35 -13.24
C ARG A 163 -35.61 21.55 -13.56
N MET A 164 -34.60 21.64 -12.70
CA MET A 164 -33.36 20.90 -12.86
C MET A 164 -33.59 19.39 -12.73
N ARG A 165 -34.37 18.92 -11.74
CA ARG A 165 -34.80 17.51 -11.65
C ARG A 165 -35.56 17.01 -12.87
N GLN A 166 -36.43 17.83 -13.44
CA GLN A 166 -37.18 17.47 -14.66
C GLN A 166 -36.25 17.39 -15.88
N ARG A 167 -35.30 18.31 -15.99
CA ARG A 167 -34.23 18.30 -17.00
C ARG A 167 -33.31 17.09 -16.84
N TRP A 168 -32.97 16.70 -15.61
CA TRP A 168 -32.21 15.47 -15.32
C TRP A 168 -32.95 14.21 -15.74
N ARG A 169 -34.25 14.11 -15.46
CA ARG A 169 -35.07 12.98 -15.91
C ARG A 169 -35.16 12.91 -17.44
N ALA A 170 -35.23 14.07 -18.11
CA ALA A 170 -35.20 14.13 -19.58
C ALA A 170 -33.83 13.72 -20.15
N LEU A 171 -32.72 14.19 -19.54
CA LEU A 171 -31.37 13.83 -19.94
C LEU A 171 -31.04 12.35 -19.68
N ARG A 172 -31.50 11.76 -18.57
CA ARG A 172 -31.40 10.30 -18.37
C ARG A 172 -32.16 9.52 -19.44
N LYS A 173 -33.36 9.97 -19.83
CA LYS A 173 -34.11 9.35 -20.93
C LYS A 173 -33.39 9.49 -22.27
N GLN A 174 -32.71 10.60 -22.53
CA GLN A 174 -31.92 10.81 -23.74
C GLN A 174 -30.59 10.03 -23.72
N GLY A 175 -29.92 9.90 -22.58
CA GLY A 175 -28.71 9.08 -22.42
C GLY A 175 -28.97 7.57 -22.48
N LEU A 176 -30.12 7.12 -21.98
CA LEU A 176 -30.59 5.73 -22.18
C LEU A 176 -31.04 5.49 -23.64
N ALA A 177 -31.62 6.50 -24.32
CA ALA A 177 -31.94 6.39 -25.74
C ALA A 177 -30.68 6.34 -26.62
N ALA A 178 -29.63 7.10 -26.28
CA ALA A 178 -28.34 7.06 -26.97
C ALA A 178 -27.58 5.74 -26.78
N GLN A 179 -27.83 4.99 -25.69
CA GLN A 179 -27.32 3.62 -25.51
C GLN A 179 -28.12 2.57 -26.28
N THR A 180 -29.39 2.83 -26.61
CA THR A 180 -30.23 1.90 -27.39
C THR A 180 -30.19 2.12 -28.89
N ASP A 181 -29.62 3.23 -29.37
CA ASP A 181 -29.45 3.54 -30.80
C ASP A 181 -28.11 3.07 -31.38
N ASN A 182 -27.48 2.05 -30.78
CA ASN A 182 -26.39 1.29 -31.40
C ASN A 182 -26.84 -0.15 -31.72
N PRO A 183 -27.66 -0.36 -32.78
CA PRO A 183 -27.78 -1.68 -33.39
C PRO A 183 -26.58 -1.89 -34.34
N CYS A 184 -25.74 -2.87 -34.01
CA CYS A 184 -24.62 -3.38 -34.83
C CYS A 184 -23.43 -2.41 -34.97
N ALA A 185 -22.18 -2.83 -34.84
CA ALA A 185 -21.51 -4.04 -35.30
C ALA A 185 -20.21 -4.26 -34.50
#